data_AF-A0A5P8K4U2-F1
#
_entry.id   AF-A0A5P8K4U2-F1
#
_cell.length_a   1.000
_cell.length_b   1.000
_cell.length_c   1.000
_cell.angle_alpha   90.00
_cell.angle_beta   90.00
_cell.angle_gamma   90.00
#
_symmetry.space_group_name_H-M   'P 1'
#
loop_
_entity.id
_entity.type
_entity.pdbx_description
1 polymer ?
#
loop_
_entity_poly.entity_id
_entity_poly.type
_entity_poly.pdbx_seq_one_letter_code
_entity_poly.pdbx_strand_id
1 'polypeptide(L)'
;MAPDRSVSTMTSGLAAQHTARAARWIDILRRQFPELLHELAPGRPGTGTRSRPPLGPAALRALGERDTVERAEALLGERHGLAPLGESAAPIRLHVSDAVRDITDGVVELEEAVWEKLGLGRPPRADVPRRLGRIAALLDDVAGHPLLARHVLDECRRMARRCGRTLGDPETLVRVNGRCPWCDSVSLRAMPAWRTVLCVNPGCRCVDEECPCADNTAHRHSWTETGWAQLAADAGADADEIAALVDDVDECGGTAEAGAA
;
A
#
# COMPACT_ATOMS: atom_id res chain seq x y z
N MET A 1 31.04 -35.91 13.84
CA MET A 1 30.83 -34.61 13.18
C MET A 1 29.68 -33.93 13.92
N ALA A 2 29.98 -33.13 14.93
CA ALA A 2 28.96 -32.46 15.73
C ALA A 2 28.39 -31.29 14.90
N PRO A 3 27.06 -31.14 14.77
CA PRO A 3 26.51 -29.97 14.12
C PRO A 3 26.90 -28.72 14.91
N ASP A 4 27.33 -27.70 14.17
CA ASP A 4 27.88 -26.44 14.66
C ASP A 4 26.81 -25.66 15.43
N ARG A 5 26.89 -25.66 16.77
CA ARG A 5 25.93 -25.01 17.67
C ARG A 5 25.76 -23.52 17.37
N SER A 6 26.77 -22.86 16.79
CA SER A 6 26.77 -21.44 16.46
C SER A 6 25.74 -21.08 15.37
N VAL A 7 25.58 -21.94 14.36
CA VAL A 7 24.62 -21.73 13.25
C VAL A 7 23.18 -21.87 13.72
N SER A 8 22.91 -22.83 14.62
CA SER A 8 21.57 -23.02 15.20
C SER A 8 21.14 -21.83 16.05
N THR A 9 22.05 -21.23 16.83
CA THR A 9 21.75 -20.04 17.64
C THR A 9 21.49 -18.80 16.79
N MET A 10 22.28 -18.56 15.74
CA MET A 10 22.05 -17.43 14.81
C MET A 10 20.73 -17.56 14.05
N THR A 11 20.39 -18.76 13.59
CA THR A 11 19.15 -19.01 12.85
C THR A 11 17.91 -18.84 13.74
N SER A 12 18.00 -19.23 15.01
CA SER A 12 16.96 -19.01 16.01
C SER A 12 16.76 -17.52 16.34
N GLY A 13 17.85 -16.74 16.40
CA GLY A 13 17.79 -15.28 16.62
C GLY A 13 17.12 -14.52 15.47
N LEU A 14 17.33 -14.95 14.22
CA LEU A 14 16.65 -14.38 13.04
C LEU A 14 15.16 -14.74 13.03
N ALA A 15 14.81 -15.99 13.35
CA ALA A 15 13.42 -16.42 13.43
C ALA A 15 12.62 -15.60 14.45
N ALA A 16 13.19 -15.34 15.65
CA ALA A 16 12.58 -14.50 16.66
C ALA A 16 12.39 -13.03 16.20
N GLN A 17 13.34 -12.50 15.43
CA GLN A 17 13.19 -11.16 14.83
C GLN A 17 12.07 -11.13 13.79
N HIS A 18 11.95 -12.18 12.97
CA HIS A 18 10.88 -12.29 11.97
C HIS A 18 9.51 -12.37 12.64
N THR A 19 9.35 -13.18 13.69
CA THR A 19 8.06 -13.29 14.40
C THR A 19 7.70 -11.99 15.12
N ALA A 20 8.66 -11.29 15.72
CA ALA A 20 8.44 -9.98 16.31
C ALA A 20 8.04 -8.91 15.28
N ARG A 21 8.61 -8.95 14.07
CA ARG A 21 8.21 -8.09 12.94
C ARG A 21 6.83 -8.47 12.40
N ALA A 22 6.55 -9.76 12.27
CA ALA A 22 5.26 -10.27 11.83
C ALA A 22 4.14 -9.85 12.78
N ALA A 23 4.36 -9.90 14.11
CA ALA A 23 3.41 -9.43 15.10
C ALA A 23 2.96 -7.97 14.85
N ARG A 24 3.90 -7.10 14.48
CA ARG A 24 3.60 -5.69 14.16
C ARG A 24 2.75 -5.57 12.89
N TRP A 25 3.11 -6.29 11.83
CA TRP A 25 2.33 -6.29 10.59
C TRP A 25 0.94 -6.89 10.77
N ILE A 26 0.79 -7.90 11.63
CA ILE A 26 -0.51 -8.45 12.00
C ILE A 26 -1.35 -7.40 12.73
N ASP A 27 -0.77 -6.63 13.66
CA ASP A 27 -1.51 -5.55 14.35
C ASP A 27 -1.97 -4.45 13.38
N ILE A 28 -1.10 -4.03 12.45
CA ILE A 28 -1.44 -3.08 11.39
C ILE A 28 -2.60 -3.62 10.54
N LEU A 29 -2.47 -4.86 10.05
CA LEU A 29 -3.48 -5.49 9.21
C LEU A 29 -4.82 -5.65 9.95
N ARG A 30 -4.81 -5.98 11.25
CA ARG A 30 -6.01 -6.06 12.09
C ARG A 30 -6.72 -4.73 12.26
N ARG A 31 -6.00 -3.60 12.22
CA ARG A 31 -6.57 -2.25 12.28
C ARG A 31 -7.10 -1.78 10.92
N GLN A 32 -6.34 -2.01 9.85
CA GLN A 32 -6.69 -1.57 8.50
C GLN A 32 -7.82 -2.39 7.86
N PHE A 33 -7.88 -3.71 8.09
CA PHE A 33 -8.86 -4.57 7.41
C PHE A 33 -10.33 -4.19 7.71
N PRO A 34 -10.73 -3.85 8.94
CA PRO A 34 -12.06 -3.31 9.22
C PRO A 34 -12.38 -2.00 8.48
N GLU A 35 -11.40 -1.12 8.30
CA GLU A 35 -11.56 0.11 7.53
C GLU A 35 -11.79 -0.20 6.04
N LEU A 36 -11.09 -1.20 5.52
CA LEU A 36 -11.28 -1.68 4.15
C LEU A 36 -12.70 -2.24 3.91
N LEU A 37 -13.26 -2.92 4.92
CA LEU A 37 -14.67 -3.34 4.90
C LEU A 37 -15.64 -2.15 5.00
N HIS A 38 -15.25 -1.07 5.69
CA HIS A 38 -16.06 0.15 5.77
C HIS A 38 -16.16 0.86 4.42
N GLU A 39 -15.09 0.86 3.63
CA GLU A 39 -15.08 1.38 2.25
C GLU A 39 -16.01 0.59 1.31
N LEU A 40 -16.33 -0.66 1.64
CA LEU A 40 -17.33 -1.47 0.92
C LEU A 40 -18.77 -1.22 1.39
N ALA A 41 -18.96 -0.63 2.58
CA ALA A 41 -20.29 -0.32 3.06
C ALA A 41 -20.89 0.76 2.13
N PRO A 42 -22.06 0.53 1.49
CA PRO A 42 -22.73 1.60 0.78
C PRO A 42 -22.91 2.75 1.76
N GLY A 43 -22.41 3.94 1.37
CA GLY A 43 -22.38 5.12 2.23
C GLY A 43 -23.69 5.25 3.01
N ARG A 44 -23.57 5.44 4.33
CA ARG A 44 -24.70 5.52 5.25
C ARG A 44 -25.82 6.37 4.63
N PRO A 45 -27.02 5.82 4.36
CA PRO A 45 -28.16 6.65 4.05
C PRO A 45 -28.35 7.57 5.26
N GLY A 46 -28.47 8.87 5.03
CA GLY A 46 -28.98 9.79 6.05
C GLY A 46 -30.23 9.17 6.69
N THR A 47 -30.36 9.34 8.00
CA THR A 47 -31.43 8.78 8.84
C THR A 47 -32.79 8.72 8.12
N GLY A 48 -33.20 7.53 7.66
CA GLY A 48 -34.50 7.34 7.05
C GLY A 48 -34.61 6.20 6.05
N THR A 49 -34.53 4.94 6.50
CA THR A 49 -35.20 3.85 5.78
C THR A 49 -36.71 3.98 5.96
N ARG A 50 -37.32 4.88 5.18
CA ARG A 50 -38.70 4.72 4.72
C ARG A 50 -38.61 4.31 3.26
N SER A 51 -39.24 3.19 2.90
CA SER A 51 -39.34 2.71 1.52
C SER A 51 -39.73 3.88 0.60
N ARG A 52 -38.76 4.37 -0.17
CA ARG A 52 -38.99 5.43 -1.15
C ARG A 52 -39.88 4.82 -2.25
N PRO A 53 -40.98 5.46 -2.66
CA PRO A 53 -41.77 4.97 -3.78
C PRO A 53 -40.88 4.81 -5.01
N PRO A 54 -41.13 3.80 -5.89
CA PRO A 54 -40.37 3.67 -7.12
C PRO A 54 -40.42 4.97 -7.91
N LEU A 55 -39.25 5.44 -8.34
CA LEU A 55 -39.12 6.65 -9.14
C LEU A 55 -39.87 6.47 -10.46
N GLY A 56 -40.69 7.44 -10.83
CA GLY A 56 -41.38 7.43 -12.12
C GLY A 56 -40.39 7.50 -13.30
N PRO A 57 -40.79 7.11 -14.51
CA PRO A 57 -39.90 7.04 -15.68
C PRO A 57 -39.16 8.35 -15.99
N ALA A 58 -39.79 9.51 -15.73
CA ALA A 58 -39.15 10.81 -15.91
C ALA A 58 -38.03 11.08 -14.89
N ALA A 59 -38.22 10.65 -13.64
CA ALA A 59 -37.21 10.78 -12.60
C ALA A 59 -36.03 9.82 -12.81
N LEU A 60 -36.28 8.64 -13.39
CA LEU A 60 -35.22 7.72 -13.80
C LEU A 60 -34.39 8.27 -14.96
N ARG A 61 -35.02 8.90 -15.96
CA ARG A 61 -34.30 9.57 -17.05
C ARG A 61 -33.44 10.72 -16.55
N ALA A 62 -34.00 11.59 -15.72
CA ALA A 62 -33.25 12.71 -15.12
C ALA A 62 -32.10 12.24 -14.23
N LEU A 63 -32.20 11.06 -13.61
CA LEU A 63 -31.10 10.45 -12.87
C LEU A 63 -30.02 9.92 -13.82
N GLY A 64 -30.39 9.16 -14.86
CA GLY A 64 -29.44 8.66 -15.85
C GLY A 64 -28.70 9.76 -16.62
N GLU A 65 -29.37 10.89 -16.89
CA GLU A 65 -28.75 12.08 -17.49
C GLU A 65 -27.67 12.67 -16.56
N ARG A 66 -27.97 12.80 -15.26
CA ARG A 66 -26.98 13.25 -14.25
C ARG A 66 -25.82 12.27 -14.13
N ASP A 67 -26.08 10.97 -14.05
CA ASP A 67 -25.04 9.93 -13.96
C ASP A 67 -24.13 9.94 -15.19
N THR A 68 -24.68 10.24 -16.37
CA THR A 68 -23.92 10.34 -17.62
C THR A 68 -22.99 11.55 -17.61
N VAL A 69 -23.47 12.69 -17.11
CA VAL A 69 -22.67 13.91 -16.94
C VAL A 69 -21.56 13.68 -15.92
N GLU A 70 -21.89 13.12 -14.75
CA GLU A 70 -20.92 12.81 -13.69
C GLU A 70 -19.83 11.83 -14.18
N ARG A 71 -20.20 10.83 -14.99
CA ARG A 71 -19.25 9.92 -15.64
C ARG A 71 -18.34 10.61 -16.64
N ALA A 72 -18.87 11.54 -17.44
CA ALA A 72 -18.06 12.27 -18.40
C ALA A 72 -17.03 13.16 -17.67
N GLU A 73 -17.43 13.80 -16.57
CA GLU A 73 -16.56 14.59 -15.71
C GLU A 73 -15.51 13.73 -14.99
N ALA A 74 -15.89 12.56 -14.48
CA ALA A 74 -14.97 11.61 -13.85
C ALA A 74 -13.92 11.09 -14.84
N LEU A 75 -14.32 10.72 -16.06
CA LEU A 75 -13.41 10.27 -17.12
C LEU A 75 -12.45 11.37 -17.57
N LEU A 76 -12.89 12.64 -17.55
CA LEU A 76 -12.01 13.79 -17.76
C LEU A 76 -11.03 13.93 -16.59
N GLY A 77 -11.49 13.83 -15.34
CA GLY A 77 -10.65 13.85 -14.15
C GLY A 77 -9.59 12.74 -14.15
N GLU A 78 -9.95 11.51 -14.49
CA GLU A 78 -9.04 10.36 -14.58
C GLU A 78 -7.93 10.58 -15.62
N ARG A 79 -8.25 11.16 -16.78
CA ARG A 79 -7.25 11.55 -17.80
C ARG A 79 -6.26 12.59 -17.29
N HIS A 80 -6.63 13.32 -16.24
CA HIS A 80 -5.80 14.34 -15.58
C HIS A 80 -5.26 13.87 -14.21
N GLY A 81 -5.44 12.60 -13.85
CA GLY A 81 -4.98 12.05 -12.57
C GLY A 81 -5.72 12.59 -11.34
N LEU A 82 -6.91 13.17 -11.52
CA LEU A 82 -7.75 13.67 -10.44
C LEU A 82 -8.78 12.60 -10.06
N ALA A 83 -8.86 12.27 -8.77
CA ALA A 83 -9.91 11.41 -8.26
C ALA A 83 -11.28 12.10 -8.36
N PRO A 84 -12.36 11.40 -8.78
CA PRO A 84 -13.68 12.01 -8.87
C PRO A 84 -14.18 12.46 -7.49
N LEU A 85 -14.54 13.73 -7.35
CA LEU A 85 -15.29 14.26 -6.19
C LEU A 85 -16.79 14.24 -6.52
N GLY A 86 -17.35 13.05 -6.73
CA GLY A 86 -18.79 12.88 -7.01
C GLY A 86 -19.62 12.81 -5.72
N GLU A 87 -20.77 13.48 -5.69
CA GLU A 87 -21.74 13.45 -4.57
C GLU A 87 -22.63 12.18 -4.57
N SER A 88 -22.52 11.34 -5.61
CA SER A 88 -23.28 10.10 -5.70
C SER A 88 -22.73 9.03 -4.74
N ALA A 89 -23.62 8.32 -4.04
CA ALA A 89 -23.27 7.12 -3.27
C ALA A 89 -22.68 6.10 -4.26
N ALA A 90 -21.35 6.06 -4.30
CA ALA A 90 -20.60 5.55 -5.43
C ALA A 90 -20.90 4.08 -5.76
N PRO A 91 -20.84 3.68 -7.04
CA PRO A 91 -20.86 2.27 -7.44
C PRO A 91 -19.82 1.47 -6.65
N ILE A 92 -20.11 0.20 -6.35
CA ILE A 92 -19.24 -0.73 -5.61
C ILE A 92 -17.79 -0.49 -6.04
N ARG A 93 -16.93 -0.09 -5.10
CA ARG A 93 -15.51 0.14 -5.37
C ARG A 93 -14.85 -1.21 -5.64
N LEU A 94 -14.88 -1.66 -6.89
CA LEU A 94 -14.45 -3.00 -7.29
C LEU A 94 -13.01 -3.30 -6.84
N HIS A 95 -12.11 -2.32 -6.94
CA HIS A 95 -10.74 -2.45 -6.47
C HIS A 95 -10.63 -2.70 -4.95
N VAL A 96 -11.56 -2.15 -4.14
CA VAL A 96 -11.65 -2.44 -2.70
C VAL A 96 -12.17 -3.86 -2.49
N SER A 97 -13.16 -4.29 -3.27
CA SER A 97 -13.72 -5.65 -3.21
C SER A 97 -12.66 -6.69 -3.56
N ASP A 98 -11.85 -6.43 -4.59
CA ASP A 98 -10.75 -7.30 -4.99
C ASP A 98 -9.68 -7.39 -3.91
N ALA A 99 -9.29 -6.25 -3.32
CA ALA A 99 -8.35 -6.24 -2.21
C ALA A 99 -8.87 -7.04 -1.01
N VAL A 100 -10.15 -6.89 -0.64
CA VAL A 100 -10.77 -7.65 0.44
C VAL A 100 -10.73 -9.15 0.17
N ARG A 101 -11.04 -9.57 -1.06
CA ARG A 101 -10.98 -10.98 -1.47
C ARG A 101 -9.55 -11.52 -1.36
N ASP A 102 -8.58 -10.84 -1.97
CA ASP A 102 -7.18 -11.26 -1.97
C ASP A 102 -6.58 -11.36 -0.57
N ILE A 103 -6.93 -10.41 0.32
CA ILE A 103 -6.48 -10.44 1.72
C ILE A 103 -7.18 -11.56 2.49
N THR A 104 -8.46 -11.78 2.26
CA THR A 104 -9.20 -12.88 2.90
C THR A 104 -8.61 -14.22 2.53
N ASP A 105 -8.38 -14.46 1.24
CA ASP A 105 -7.77 -15.69 0.73
C ASP A 105 -6.34 -15.86 1.29
N GLY A 106 -5.52 -14.80 1.23
CA GLY A 106 -4.16 -14.83 1.77
C GLY A 106 -4.09 -15.13 3.28
N VAL A 107 -5.00 -14.61 4.10
CA VAL A 107 -5.05 -14.93 5.54
C VAL A 107 -5.51 -16.37 5.79
N VAL A 108 -6.44 -16.88 4.98
CA VAL A 108 -6.89 -18.28 5.06
C VAL A 108 -5.72 -19.22 4.73
N GLU A 109 -5.04 -18.98 3.61
CA GLU A 109 -3.90 -19.77 3.16
C GLU A 109 -2.76 -19.72 4.18
N LEU A 110 -2.43 -18.53 4.70
CA LEU A 110 -1.38 -18.38 5.70
C LEU A 110 -1.69 -19.13 7.00
N GLU A 111 -2.94 -19.09 7.46
CA GLU A 111 -3.35 -19.83 8.66
C GLU A 111 -3.28 -21.34 8.44
N GLU A 112 -3.72 -21.84 7.28
CA GLU A 112 -3.61 -23.26 6.92
C GLU A 112 -2.13 -23.69 6.88
N ALA A 113 -1.24 -22.89 6.29
CA ALA A 113 0.20 -23.16 6.25
C ALA A 113 0.84 -23.21 7.65
N VAL A 114 0.48 -22.28 8.54
CA VAL A 114 0.96 -22.28 9.93
C VAL A 114 0.48 -23.52 10.68
N TRP A 115 -0.80 -23.84 10.58
CA TRP A 115 -1.39 -25.00 11.28
C TRP A 115 -0.84 -26.32 10.77
N GLU A 116 -0.66 -26.47 9.47
CA GLU A 116 -0.03 -27.64 8.86
C GLU A 116 1.41 -27.79 9.39
N LYS A 117 2.19 -26.71 9.37
CA LYS A 117 3.59 -26.75 9.78
C LYS A 117 3.78 -27.07 11.26
N LEU A 118 2.85 -26.63 12.11
CA LEU A 118 2.83 -26.91 13.55
C LEU A 118 2.11 -28.24 13.90
N GLY A 119 1.56 -28.96 12.92
CA GLY A 119 0.87 -30.23 13.15
C GLY A 119 -0.47 -30.11 13.89
N LEU A 120 -1.13 -28.96 13.81
CA LEU A 120 -2.38 -28.66 14.53
C LEU A 120 -3.64 -29.13 13.77
N GLY A 121 -3.48 -29.74 12.60
CA GLY A 121 -4.59 -30.17 11.74
C GLY A 121 -5.17 -28.99 10.97
N ARG A 122 -6.50 -28.99 10.76
CA ARG A 122 -7.17 -27.94 9.97
C ARG A 122 -7.74 -26.84 10.88
N PRO A 123 -7.44 -25.55 10.62
CA PRO A 123 -8.03 -24.46 11.38
C PRO A 123 -9.55 -24.40 11.21
N PRO A 124 -10.33 -24.15 12.28
CA PRO A 124 -11.75 -23.89 12.13
C PRO A 124 -12.00 -22.58 11.39
N ARG A 125 -13.14 -22.48 10.68
CA ARG A 125 -13.54 -21.28 9.94
C ARG A 125 -13.68 -20.08 10.88
N ALA A 126 -13.16 -18.94 10.46
CA ALA A 126 -13.27 -17.67 11.16
C ALA A 126 -13.14 -16.50 10.17
N ASP A 127 -13.50 -15.30 10.61
CA ASP A 127 -13.24 -14.05 9.88
C ASP A 127 -11.76 -13.65 9.98
N VAL A 128 -11.33 -12.75 9.10
CA VAL A 128 -9.92 -12.32 8.99
C VAL A 128 -9.36 -11.83 10.34
N PRO A 129 -10.01 -10.93 11.11
CA PRO A 129 -9.47 -10.48 12.39
C PRO A 129 -9.22 -11.61 13.40
N ARG A 130 -10.12 -12.59 13.47
CA ARG A 130 -9.95 -13.74 14.39
C ARG A 130 -8.86 -14.70 13.92
N ARG A 131 -8.75 -14.94 12.61
CA ARG A 131 -7.62 -15.73 12.04
C ARG A 131 -6.28 -15.09 12.33
N LEU A 132 -6.15 -13.78 12.09
CA LEU A 132 -4.96 -13.01 12.42
C LEU A 132 -4.62 -13.07 13.91
N GLY A 133 -5.63 -13.03 14.79
CA GLY A 133 -5.45 -13.23 16.22
C GLY A 133 -4.90 -14.62 16.58
N ARG A 134 -5.34 -15.68 15.89
CA ARG A 134 -4.81 -17.04 16.09
C ARG A 134 -3.38 -17.18 15.58
N ILE A 135 -3.07 -16.63 14.40
CA ILE A 135 -1.71 -16.60 13.86
C ILE A 135 -0.78 -15.87 14.84
N ALA A 136 -1.20 -14.71 15.36
CA ALA A 136 -0.43 -13.96 16.36
C ALA A 136 -0.14 -14.77 17.63
N ALA A 137 -1.13 -15.54 18.11
CA ALA A 137 -0.97 -16.39 19.30
C ALA A 137 -0.02 -17.58 19.10
N LEU A 138 0.27 -17.96 17.85
CA LEU A 138 1.17 -19.05 17.50
C LEU A 138 2.59 -18.58 17.18
N LEU A 139 2.87 -17.27 17.23
CA LEU A 139 4.17 -16.73 16.80
C LEU A 139 5.35 -17.23 17.63
N ASP A 140 5.15 -17.58 18.90
CA ASP A 140 6.20 -18.16 19.75
C ASP A 140 6.56 -19.58 19.28
N ASP A 141 5.57 -20.39 18.90
CA ASP A 141 5.80 -21.72 18.31
C ASP A 141 6.42 -21.62 16.90
N VAL A 142 5.97 -20.64 16.11
CA VAL A 142 6.52 -20.33 14.78
C VAL A 142 8.00 -19.93 14.86
N ALA A 143 8.46 -19.33 15.96
CA ALA A 143 9.87 -18.97 16.16
C ALA A 143 10.80 -20.21 16.16
N GLY A 144 10.27 -21.40 16.46
CA GLY A 144 10.97 -22.68 16.30
C GLY A 144 11.19 -23.12 14.85
N HIS A 145 10.59 -22.42 13.87
CA HIS A 145 10.60 -22.77 12.45
C HIS A 145 11.04 -21.59 11.58
N PRO A 146 12.36 -21.42 11.33
CA PRO A 146 12.91 -20.22 10.69
C PRO A 146 12.32 -19.87 9.31
N LEU A 147 12.08 -20.88 8.46
CA LEU A 147 11.45 -20.68 7.15
C LEU A 147 9.99 -20.25 7.26
N LEU A 148 9.25 -20.82 8.22
CA LEU A 148 7.86 -20.43 8.49
C LEU A 148 7.81 -19.01 9.05
N ALA A 149 8.70 -18.66 9.97
CA ALA A 149 8.78 -17.30 10.52
C ALA A 149 9.01 -16.24 9.45
N ARG A 150 9.90 -16.51 8.47
CA ARG A 150 10.09 -15.64 7.31
C ARG A 150 8.82 -15.56 6.45
N HIS A 151 8.23 -16.70 6.11
CA HIS A 151 7.02 -16.74 5.30
C HIS A 151 5.87 -15.95 5.93
N VAL A 152 5.63 -16.12 7.23
CA VAL A 152 4.59 -15.37 7.96
C VAL A 152 4.85 -13.86 7.92
N LEU A 153 6.11 -13.44 8.10
CA LEU A 153 6.48 -12.03 7.97
C LEU A 153 6.16 -11.50 6.56
N ASP A 154 6.62 -12.18 5.52
CA ASP A 154 6.49 -11.76 4.12
C ASP A 154 5.00 -11.64 3.74
N GLU A 155 4.20 -12.63 4.11
CA GLU A 155 2.75 -12.67 3.83
C GLU A 155 1.97 -11.59 4.58
N CYS A 156 2.20 -11.42 5.89
CA CYS A 156 1.55 -10.37 6.67
C CYS A 156 1.90 -8.98 6.15
N ARG A 157 3.18 -8.76 5.78
CA ARG A 157 3.63 -7.49 5.19
C ARG A 157 2.97 -7.23 3.85
N ARG A 158 2.92 -8.23 2.96
CA ARG A 158 2.30 -8.13 1.64
C ARG A 158 0.84 -7.69 1.75
N MET A 159 0.08 -8.32 2.65
CA MET A 159 -1.34 -8.02 2.87
C MET A 159 -1.56 -6.65 3.52
N ALA A 160 -0.78 -6.29 4.55
CA ALA A 160 -0.88 -4.96 5.19
C ALA A 160 -0.59 -3.83 4.20
N ARG A 161 0.41 -3.98 3.33
CA ARG A 161 0.72 -2.99 2.29
C ARG A 161 -0.40 -2.87 1.25
N ARG A 162 -1.02 -3.99 0.88
CA ARG A 162 -2.20 -3.98 0.00
C ARG A 162 -3.36 -3.22 0.65
N CYS A 163 -3.65 -3.48 1.93
CA CYS A 163 -4.62 -2.69 2.71
C CYS A 163 -4.31 -1.19 2.66
N GLY A 164 -3.09 -0.78 3.04
CA GLY A 164 -2.70 0.63 3.06
C GLY A 164 -2.85 1.33 1.71
N ARG A 165 -2.39 0.70 0.61
CA ARG A 165 -2.57 1.25 -0.74
C ARG A 165 -4.04 1.42 -1.12
N THR A 166 -4.88 0.43 -0.79
CA THR A 166 -6.31 0.50 -1.11
C THR A 166 -7.06 1.53 -0.25
N LEU A 167 -6.61 1.77 0.99
CA LEU A 167 -7.15 2.80 1.87
C LEU A 167 -6.62 4.21 1.57
N GLY A 168 -5.66 4.34 0.65
CA GLY A 168 -5.06 5.63 0.30
C GLY A 168 -4.08 6.18 1.35
N ASP A 169 -3.45 5.31 2.15
CA ASP A 169 -2.36 5.72 3.05
C ASP A 169 -1.27 6.43 2.23
N PRO A 170 -0.84 7.65 2.61
CA PRO A 170 0.16 8.39 1.83
C PRO A 170 1.46 7.61 1.82
N GLU A 171 1.92 7.31 0.60
CA GLU A 171 3.15 6.58 0.37
C GLU A 171 4.36 7.26 1.03
N THR A 172 5.20 6.49 1.72
CA THR A 172 6.44 7.02 2.31
C THR A 172 7.44 7.34 1.21
N LEU A 173 7.72 8.64 1.05
CA LEU A 173 8.68 9.15 0.09
C LEU A 173 10.13 8.89 0.53
N VAL A 174 10.95 8.30 -0.33
CA VAL A 174 12.37 8.04 -0.07
C VAL A 174 13.21 9.18 -0.61
N ARG A 175 14.23 9.61 0.13
CA ARG A 175 15.17 10.61 -0.37
C ARG A 175 16.06 10.01 -1.45
N VAL A 176 16.13 10.69 -2.59
CA VAL A 176 17.12 10.43 -3.64
C VAL A 176 18.31 11.37 -3.43
N ASN A 177 19.53 10.84 -3.50
CA ASN A 177 20.74 11.66 -3.46
C ASN A 177 20.90 12.42 -4.78
N GLY A 178 21.49 13.63 -4.73
CA GLY A 178 21.59 14.53 -5.87
C GLY A 178 20.68 15.77 -5.78
N ARG A 179 20.76 16.62 -6.81
CA ARG A 179 20.03 17.89 -6.90
C ARG A 179 19.06 17.86 -8.06
N CYS A 180 17.91 18.49 -7.89
CA CYS A 180 16.96 18.62 -8.99
C CYS A 180 17.59 19.42 -10.16
N PRO A 181 17.59 18.89 -11.40
CA PRO A 181 18.19 19.57 -12.55
C PRO A 181 17.60 20.96 -12.88
N TRP A 182 16.38 21.25 -12.42
CA TRP A 182 15.71 22.53 -12.73
C TRP A 182 15.80 23.59 -11.65
N CYS A 183 15.72 23.21 -10.37
CA CYS A 183 15.74 24.17 -9.26
C CYS A 183 16.98 24.05 -8.36
N ASP A 184 17.91 23.16 -8.73
CA ASP A 184 19.18 22.87 -8.05
C ASP A 184 19.04 22.50 -6.55
N SER A 185 17.82 22.15 -6.13
CA SER A 185 17.47 21.87 -4.74
C SER A 185 17.63 20.37 -4.41
N VAL A 186 18.00 20.05 -3.17
CA VAL A 186 18.10 18.67 -2.66
C VAL A 186 16.73 18.14 -2.22
N SER A 187 15.79 18.16 -3.15
CA SER A 187 14.35 17.90 -2.93
C SER A 187 13.83 16.73 -3.76
N LEU A 188 14.71 15.91 -4.34
CA LEU A 188 14.30 14.72 -5.07
C LEU A 188 13.79 13.65 -4.10
N ARG A 189 12.64 13.05 -4.44
CA ARG A 189 12.00 11.98 -3.68
C ARG A 189 11.53 10.89 -4.62
N ALA A 190 11.80 9.63 -4.26
CA ALA A 190 11.24 8.47 -4.92
C ALA A 190 9.94 8.03 -4.24
N MET A 191 8.99 7.59 -5.07
CA MET A 191 7.74 6.93 -4.72
C MET A 191 7.88 5.46 -5.13
N PRO A 192 8.28 4.55 -4.22
CA PRO A 192 8.56 3.16 -4.54
C PRO A 192 7.45 2.39 -5.27
N ALA A 193 6.21 2.51 -4.82
CA ALA A 193 5.03 1.85 -5.36
C ALA A 193 4.69 2.30 -6.78
N TRP A 194 4.98 3.56 -7.11
CA TRP A 194 4.78 4.11 -8.46
C TRP A 194 6.05 4.13 -9.32
N ARG A 195 7.18 3.63 -8.79
CA ARG A 195 8.50 3.63 -9.44
C ARG A 195 8.77 4.97 -10.15
N THR A 196 8.57 6.05 -9.40
CA THR A 196 8.64 7.41 -9.92
C THR A 196 9.44 8.29 -8.98
N VAL A 197 10.30 9.16 -9.53
CA VAL A 197 11.00 10.21 -8.78
C VAL A 197 10.37 11.56 -9.08
N LEU A 198 10.27 12.45 -8.10
CA LEU A 198 9.80 13.82 -8.28
C LEU A 198 10.56 14.82 -7.40
N CYS A 199 10.51 16.09 -7.77
CA CYS A 199 11.01 17.17 -6.93
C CYS A 199 9.89 17.72 -6.03
N VAL A 200 10.07 17.68 -4.69
CA VAL A 200 9.04 18.18 -3.75
C VAL A 200 9.09 19.69 -3.52
N ASN A 201 10.03 20.41 -4.12
CA ASN A 201 10.10 21.87 -3.98
C ASN A 201 8.89 22.52 -4.69
N PRO A 202 8.01 23.25 -3.98
CA PRO A 202 6.80 23.84 -4.57
C PRO A 202 7.09 24.91 -5.64
N GLY A 203 8.27 25.53 -5.59
CA GLY A 203 8.74 26.49 -6.59
C GLY A 203 9.40 25.87 -7.81
N CYS A 204 9.62 24.55 -7.84
CA CYS A 204 10.30 23.90 -8.95
C CYS A 204 9.42 23.87 -10.20
N ARG A 205 9.96 24.32 -11.32
CA ARG A 205 9.36 24.29 -12.65
C ARG A 205 10.39 23.79 -13.65
N CYS A 206 9.97 22.87 -14.50
CA CYS A 206 10.75 22.33 -15.59
C CYS A 206 10.81 23.34 -16.74
N VAL A 207 11.82 23.23 -17.60
CA VAL A 207 11.97 24.08 -18.79
C VAL A 207 11.13 23.61 -19.97
N ASP A 208 10.46 22.46 -19.83
CA ASP A 208 9.59 21.89 -20.84
C ASP A 208 8.20 22.53 -20.76
N GLU A 209 7.85 23.31 -21.77
CA GLU A 209 6.56 24.01 -21.88
C GLU A 209 5.39 23.04 -22.12
N GLU A 210 5.65 21.84 -22.63
CA GLU A 210 4.61 20.81 -22.81
C GLU A 210 4.36 20.00 -21.52
N CYS A 211 5.26 20.12 -20.54
CA CYS A 211 5.09 19.46 -19.27
C CYS A 211 4.07 20.23 -18.40
N PRO A 212 3.03 19.57 -17.85
CA PRO A 212 2.04 20.24 -17.01
C PRO A 212 2.62 20.90 -15.75
N CYS A 213 3.87 20.58 -15.42
CA CYS A 213 4.62 21.18 -14.32
C CYS A 213 4.91 22.67 -14.53
N ALA A 214 4.98 23.16 -15.78
CA ALA A 214 5.28 24.56 -16.09
C ALA A 214 4.15 25.50 -15.62
N ASP A 215 2.90 25.13 -15.88
CA ASP A 215 1.74 26.01 -15.70
C ASP A 215 0.82 25.62 -14.53
N ASN A 216 0.86 24.36 -14.08
CA ASN A 216 -0.01 23.88 -13.01
C ASN A 216 0.73 23.73 -11.67
N THR A 217 0.39 24.57 -10.69
CA THR A 217 0.98 24.56 -9.34
C THR A 217 0.67 23.29 -8.52
N ALA A 218 -0.31 22.49 -8.94
CA ALA A 218 -0.59 21.18 -8.36
C ALA A 218 0.20 20.04 -9.02
N HIS A 219 0.75 20.26 -10.22
CA HIS A 219 1.56 19.26 -10.91
C HIS A 219 3.03 19.39 -10.53
N ARG A 220 3.72 18.25 -10.42
CA ARG A 220 5.17 18.19 -10.23
C ARG A 220 5.76 17.40 -11.37
N HIS A 221 6.89 17.86 -11.89
CA HIS A 221 7.62 17.04 -12.85
C HIS A 221 7.99 15.72 -12.18
N SER A 222 7.68 14.65 -12.87
CA SER A 222 7.97 13.29 -12.46
C SER A 222 8.86 12.59 -13.49
N TRP A 223 9.79 11.79 -13.01
CA TRP A 223 10.61 10.90 -13.81
C TRP A 223 10.17 9.46 -13.52
N THR A 224 9.60 8.82 -14.53
CA THR A 224 9.33 7.37 -14.51
C THR A 224 10.64 6.59 -14.62
N GLU A 225 10.58 5.29 -14.39
CA GLU A 225 11.73 4.38 -14.45
C GLU A 225 12.59 4.52 -15.71
N THR A 226 11.97 4.72 -16.88
CA THR A 226 12.67 4.94 -18.14
C THR A 226 13.48 6.24 -18.19
N GLY A 227 13.17 7.21 -17.32
CA GLY A 227 13.84 8.50 -17.21
C GLY A 227 14.93 8.57 -16.14
N TRP A 228 15.14 7.52 -15.34
CA TRP A 228 16.08 7.57 -14.20
C TRP A 228 17.53 7.69 -14.62
N ALA A 229 17.95 7.03 -15.70
CA ALA A 229 19.33 7.15 -16.19
C ALA A 229 19.67 8.59 -16.59
N GLN A 230 18.71 9.28 -17.24
CA GLN A 230 18.86 10.69 -17.60
C GLN A 230 18.84 11.59 -16.35
N LEU A 231 17.91 11.34 -15.43
CA LEU A 231 17.86 12.06 -14.16
C LEU A 231 19.17 11.93 -13.38
N ALA A 232 19.74 10.72 -13.31
CA ALA A 232 20.99 10.47 -12.60
C ALA A 232 22.15 11.29 -13.18
N ALA A 233 22.28 11.31 -14.51
CA ALA A 233 23.28 12.11 -15.21
C ALA A 233 23.12 13.62 -14.92
N ASP A 234 21.89 14.13 -14.92
CA ASP A 234 21.62 15.56 -14.78
C ASP A 234 21.62 16.03 -13.31
N ALA A 235 21.26 15.15 -12.38
CA ALA A 235 21.12 15.46 -10.96
C ALA A 235 22.39 15.20 -10.13
N GLY A 236 23.41 14.59 -10.74
CA GLY A 236 24.55 14.02 -10.01
C GLY A 236 24.12 12.93 -9.03
N ALA A 237 23.09 12.17 -9.39
CA ALA A 237 22.62 11.00 -8.65
C ALA A 237 23.15 9.72 -9.32
N ASP A 238 23.01 8.58 -8.65
CA ASP A 238 23.29 7.27 -9.23
C ASP A 238 21.97 6.55 -9.57
N ALA A 239 21.83 6.09 -10.81
CA ALA A 239 20.62 5.41 -11.27
C ALA A 239 20.43 4.05 -10.58
N ASP A 240 21.53 3.34 -10.31
CA ASP A 240 21.50 2.06 -9.60
C ASP A 240 21.16 2.29 -8.12
N GLU A 241 21.56 3.43 -7.55
CA GLU A 241 21.14 3.85 -6.21
C GLU A 241 19.66 4.22 -6.16
N ILE A 242 19.13 4.91 -7.17
CA ILE A 242 17.68 5.20 -7.26
C ILE A 242 16.87 3.91 -7.33
N ALA A 243 17.29 2.97 -8.19
CA ALA A 243 16.65 1.66 -8.30
C ALA A 243 16.75 0.90 -6.97
N ALA A 244 17.94 0.84 -6.37
CA ALA A 244 18.15 0.23 -5.07
C ALA A 244 17.34 0.90 -3.97
N LEU A 245 17.13 2.22 -3.96
CA LEU A 245 16.30 2.91 -2.95
C LEU A 245 14.80 2.61 -3.11
N VAL A 246 14.36 2.54 -4.37
CA VAL A 246 12.98 2.13 -4.70
C VAL A 246 12.77 0.66 -4.31
N ASP A 247 13.77 -0.18 -4.49
CA ASP A 247 13.74 -1.60 -4.17
C ASP A 247 14.06 -1.87 -2.67
N ASP A 248 14.87 -1.05 -1.97
CA ASP A 248 15.32 -1.23 -0.57
C ASP A 248 14.26 -0.82 0.45
N VAL A 249 13.25 -0.05 0.06
CA VAL A 249 12.02 0.04 0.88
C VAL A 249 11.31 -1.32 0.97
N ASP A 250 11.72 -2.30 0.16
CA ASP A 250 11.40 -3.71 0.36
C ASP A 250 12.29 -4.44 1.38
N GLU A 251 13.36 -3.87 1.93
CA GLU A 251 14.18 -4.54 2.98
C GLU A 251 14.48 -3.69 4.24
N CYS A 252 14.50 -2.35 4.16
CA CYS A 252 15.09 -1.47 5.19
C CYS A 252 14.09 -0.52 5.90
N GLY A 253 12.84 -0.94 6.14
CA GLY A 253 11.87 -0.21 6.97
C GLY A 253 12.15 -0.29 8.48
N GLY A 254 13.42 -0.31 8.90
CA GLY A 254 13.82 -0.71 10.25
C GLY A 254 15.16 -0.17 10.73
N THR A 255 15.43 1.13 10.55
CA THR A 255 16.42 1.98 11.25
C THR A 255 16.32 3.37 10.59
N ALA A 256 16.21 4.54 11.22
CA ALA A 256 16.53 5.08 12.54
C ALA A 256 15.59 6.32 12.77
N GLU A 257 15.46 7.01 13.91
CA GLU A 257 16.44 7.34 14.95
C GLU A 257 15.80 7.47 16.34
N ALA A 258 16.53 6.97 17.33
CA ALA A 258 16.49 7.41 18.71
C ALA A 258 17.83 8.10 19.02
N GLY A 259 17.76 9.38 19.44
CA GLY A 259 18.84 10.15 20.10
C GLY A 259 19.96 10.65 19.16
N ALA A 260 20.58 11.81 19.37
CA ALA A 260 20.58 12.73 20.50
C ALA A 260 21.23 14.06 20.11
N ALA A 261 20.68 15.17 20.62
CA ALA A 261 21.36 16.32 21.22
C ALA A 261 20.30 17.27 21.78
#